data_AF-A0A4Y4M292-F1
#
_entry.id   AF-A0A4Y4M292-F1
#
_cell.length_a   1.000
_cell.length_b   1.000
_cell.length_c   1.000
_cell.angle_alpha   90.00
_cell.angle_beta   90.00
_cell.angle_gamma   90.00
#
_symmetry.space_group_name_H-M   'P 1'
#
loop_
_entity.id
_entity.type
_entity.pdbx_description
1 polymer ?
#
loop_
_entity_poly.entity_id
_entity_poly.type
_entity_poly.pdbx_seq_one_letter_code
_entity_poly.pdbx_strand_id
1 'polypeptide(L)'
;METLNEISEIYAKYPWICNVVIMALITLTSALIIEKMKRRNALKDNKRLVEETENIKANFGVRLEELKREHELDISKRKYQYESKKAAYVNFFQKLDQLNSEIGLRSAVKMQEMTQKFTESCLNATTEEEYNKGILEYQLSTQSILSESHKDINKLKHETSEIKLHATDQIIEELNKYELAYERIMNESNLLIQRMPSIINSGDSNLMTLNQQNLIREAAAAEKIKQQLIKNMRQDLKEI
;
A
#
# COMPACT_ATOMS: atom_id res chain seq x y z
N MET A 1 68.52 -35.43 69.15
CA MET A 1 69.36 -34.34 69.67
C MET A 1 70.73 -34.32 69.01
N GLU A 2 71.32 -35.46 68.62
CA GLU A 2 72.62 -35.51 67.91
C GLU A 2 72.62 -34.78 66.55
N THR A 3 71.58 -34.96 65.75
CA THR A 3 71.49 -34.35 64.40
C THR A 3 71.45 -32.81 64.40
N LEU A 4 70.95 -32.17 65.45
CA LEU A 4 70.91 -30.71 65.56
C LEU A 4 72.28 -30.13 65.95
N ASN A 5 73.09 -30.89 66.70
CA ASN A 5 74.45 -30.49 67.07
C ASN A 5 75.41 -30.57 65.87
N GLU A 6 75.29 -31.60 65.04
CA GLU A 6 76.10 -31.74 63.81
C GLU A 6 75.84 -30.61 62.79
N ILE A 7 74.58 -30.17 62.67
CA ILE A 7 74.20 -29.05 61.78
C ILE A 7 74.81 -27.73 62.26
N SER A 8 74.89 -27.53 63.59
CA SER A 8 75.48 -26.35 64.21
C SER A 8 76.99 -26.24 63.95
N GLU A 9 77.73 -27.34 64.05
CA GLU A 9 79.17 -27.39 63.73
C GLU A 9 79.47 -27.10 62.26
N ILE A 10 78.65 -27.62 61.33
CA ILE A 10 78.80 -27.38 59.89
C ILE A 10 78.56 -25.90 59.54
N TYR A 11 77.55 -25.27 60.16
CA TYR A 11 77.24 -23.86 59.94
C TYR A 11 78.35 -22.93 60.48
N ALA A 12 78.95 -23.27 61.62
CA ALA A 12 80.08 -22.54 62.20
C ALA A 12 81.35 -22.63 61.34
N LYS A 13 81.55 -23.75 60.63
CA LYS A 13 82.74 -24.01 59.78
C LYS A 13 82.63 -23.40 58.37
N TYR A 14 81.45 -23.35 57.76
CA TYR A 14 81.24 -22.85 56.40
C TYR A 14 79.96 -22.00 56.22
N PRO A 15 79.84 -20.84 56.89
CA PRO A 15 78.62 -20.04 56.88
C PRO A 15 78.23 -19.51 55.48
N TRP A 16 79.20 -19.26 54.61
CA TRP A 16 78.95 -18.77 53.25
C TRP A 16 78.28 -19.83 52.36
N ILE A 17 78.65 -21.11 52.48
CA ILE A 17 78.05 -22.22 51.71
C ILE A 17 76.60 -22.41 52.16
N CYS A 18 76.35 -22.40 53.47
CA CYS A 18 75.00 -22.50 54.01
C CYS A 18 74.11 -21.35 53.53
N ASN A 19 74.62 -20.11 53.49
CA ASN A 19 73.86 -18.96 52.97
C ASN A 19 73.56 -19.06 51.47
N VAL A 20 74.49 -19.55 50.64
CA VAL A 20 74.26 -19.78 49.21
C VAL A 20 73.19 -20.84 48.98
N VAL A 21 73.23 -21.94 49.73
CA VAL A 21 72.21 -23.00 49.65
C VAL A 21 70.83 -22.49 50.10
N ILE A 22 70.77 -21.72 51.19
CA ILE A 22 69.52 -21.10 51.66
C ILE A 22 68.97 -20.13 50.60
N MET A 23 69.81 -19.29 50.00
CA MET A 23 69.39 -18.38 48.92
C MET A 23 68.94 -19.12 47.65
N ALA A 24 69.61 -20.21 47.29
CA ALA A 24 69.17 -21.09 46.19
C ALA A 24 67.79 -21.72 46.47
N LEU A 25 67.54 -22.15 47.71
CA LEU A 25 66.24 -22.68 48.13
C LEU A 25 65.14 -21.60 48.13
N ILE A 26 65.43 -20.38 48.58
CA ILE A 26 64.47 -19.25 48.57
C ILE A 26 64.13 -18.83 47.14
N THR A 27 65.12 -18.74 46.25
CA THR A 27 64.92 -18.38 44.84
C THR A 27 64.14 -19.46 44.08
N LEU A 28 64.41 -20.74 44.34
CA LEU A 28 63.71 -21.86 43.71
C LEU A 28 62.26 -21.98 44.20
N THR A 29 62.02 -21.81 45.51
CA THR A 29 60.66 -21.81 46.08
C THR A 29 59.84 -20.61 45.61
N SER A 30 60.42 -19.40 45.56
CA SER A 30 59.75 -18.21 45.03
C SER A 30 59.44 -18.33 43.53
N ALA A 31 60.35 -18.88 42.72
CA ALA A 31 60.11 -19.15 41.30
C ALA A 31 58.91 -20.11 41.10
N LEU A 32 58.85 -21.21 41.86
CA LEU A 32 57.73 -22.16 41.82
C LEU A 32 56.39 -21.53 42.26
N ILE A 33 56.41 -20.65 43.27
CA ILE A 33 55.23 -19.90 43.71
C ILE A 33 54.76 -18.94 42.61
N ILE A 34 55.68 -18.19 41.99
CA ILE A 34 55.37 -17.28 40.88
C ILE A 34 54.79 -18.03 39.69
N GLU A 35 55.35 -19.18 39.32
CA GLU A 35 54.86 -19.99 38.21
C GLU A 35 53.46 -20.58 38.49
N LYS A 36 53.23 -21.07 39.71
CA LYS A 36 51.89 -21.49 40.16
C LYS A 36 50.87 -20.34 40.14
N MET A 37 51.27 -19.14 40.57
CA MET A 37 50.41 -17.95 40.52
C MET A 37 50.10 -17.54 39.07
N LYS A 38 51.11 -17.50 38.19
CA LYS A 38 50.92 -17.22 36.75
C LYS A 38 49.96 -18.21 36.12
N ARG A 39 50.10 -19.52 36.39
CA ARG A 39 49.20 -20.55 35.88
C ARG A 39 47.77 -20.38 36.39
N ARG A 40 47.59 -20.05 37.67
CA ARG A 40 46.26 -19.77 38.25
C ARG A 40 45.63 -18.52 37.64
N ASN A 41 46.39 -17.45 37.44
CA ASN A 41 45.90 -16.23 36.82
C ASN A 41 45.52 -16.46 35.35
N ALA A 42 46.38 -17.15 34.58
CA ALA A 42 46.07 -17.51 33.20
C ALA A 42 44.80 -18.38 33.09
N LEU A 43 44.58 -19.31 34.03
CA LEU A 43 43.37 -20.12 34.05
C LEU A 43 42.13 -19.30 34.42
N LYS A 44 42.23 -18.34 35.34
CA LYS A 44 41.16 -17.39 35.66
C LYS A 44 40.83 -16.49 34.47
N ASP A 45 41.84 -15.94 33.81
CA ASP A 45 41.68 -15.08 32.64
C ASP A 45 41.06 -15.86 31.48
N ASN A 46 41.50 -17.09 31.23
CA ASN A 46 40.90 -17.97 30.22
C ASN A 46 39.42 -18.23 30.53
N LYS A 47 39.08 -18.58 31.78
CA LYS A 47 37.70 -18.77 32.20
C LYS A 47 36.85 -17.51 31.97
N ARG A 48 37.38 -16.34 32.35
CA ARG A 48 36.72 -15.04 32.13
C ARG A 48 36.49 -14.78 30.64
N LEU A 49 37.50 -15.00 29.80
CA LEU A 49 37.41 -14.80 28.34
C LEU A 49 36.37 -15.74 27.70
N VAL A 50 36.29 -16.99 28.16
CA VAL A 50 35.27 -17.94 27.70
C VAL A 50 33.88 -17.47 28.11
N GLU A 51 33.69 -17.07 29.38
CA GLU A 51 32.42 -16.54 29.87
C GLU A 51 32.00 -15.25 29.11
N GLU A 52 32.93 -14.33 28.88
CA GLU A 52 32.71 -13.13 28.08
C GLU A 52 32.33 -13.48 26.64
N THR A 53 33.03 -14.44 26.02
CA THR A 53 32.75 -14.88 24.64
C THR A 53 31.37 -15.52 24.53
N GLU A 54 30.98 -16.38 25.47
CA GLU A 54 29.66 -17.01 25.48
C GLU A 54 28.54 -15.99 25.73
N ASN A 55 28.77 -15.03 26.64
CA ASN A 55 27.83 -13.93 26.87
C ASN A 55 27.68 -13.04 25.61
N ILE A 56 28.78 -12.72 24.95
CA ILE A 56 28.76 -11.98 23.68
C ILE A 56 27.97 -12.76 22.62
N LYS A 57 28.24 -14.05 22.43
CA LYS A 57 27.49 -14.90 21.48
C LYS A 57 26.01 -14.95 21.80
N ALA A 58 25.64 -15.12 23.07
CA ALA A 58 24.24 -15.15 23.49
C ALA A 58 23.53 -13.84 23.18
N ASN A 59 24.15 -12.69 23.52
CA ASN A 59 23.60 -11.37 23.22
C ASN A 59 23.44 -11.12 21.72
N PHE A 60 24.43 -11.50 20.91
CA PHE A 60 24.32 -11.39 19.45
C PHE A 60 23.27 -12.35 18.87
N GLY A 61 23.14 -13.55 19.43
CA GLY A 61 22.10 -14.51 19.05
C GLY A 61 20.70 -13.95 19.25
N VAL A 62 20.44 -13.35 20.42
CA VAL A 62 19.15 -12.69 20.72
C VAL A 62 18.88 -11.55 19.74
N ARG A 63 19.85 -10.64 19.55
CA ARG A 63 19.69 -9.50 18.62
C ARG A 63 19.46 -9.95 17.17
N LEU A 64 20.12 -11.03 16.75
CA LEU A 64 19.95 -11.58 15.40
C LEU A 64 18.54 -12.15 15.21
N GLU A 65 18.02 -12.88 16.19
CA GLU A 65 16.65 -13.41 16.15
C GLU A 65 15.60 -12.29 16.20
N GLU A 66 15.82 -11.26 17.01
CA GLU A 66 14.97 -10.05 17.02
C GLU A 66 14.94 -9.38 15.64
N LEU A 67 16.11 -9.17 15.04
CA LEU A 67 16.23 -8.56 13.72
C LEU A 67 15.57 -9.42 12.63
N LYS A 68 15.76 -10.74 12.66
CA LYS A 68 15.07 -11.66 11.75
C LYS A 68 13.56 -11.54 11.88
N ARG A 69 13.04 -11.57 13.12
CA ARG A 69 11.60 -11.48 13.39
C ARG A 69 11.02 -10.15 12.93
N GLU A 70 11.74 -9.05 13.13
CA GLU A 70 11.33 -7.72 12.64
C GLU A 70 11.26 -7.68 11.11
N HIS A 71 12.28 -8.22 10.42
CA HIS A 71 12.27 -8.32 8.97
C HIS A 71 11.16 -9.24 8.44
N GLU A 72 10.93 -10.40 9.06
CA GLU A 72 9.84 -11.31 8.68
C GLU A 72 8.47 -10.64 8.85
N LEU A 73 8.29 -9.90 9.95
CA LEU A 73 7.06 -9.15 10.20
C LEU A 73 6.88 -8.03 9.15
N ASP A 74 7.93 -7.30 8.82
CA ASP A 74 7.89 -6.25 7.81
C ASP A 74 7.55 -6.81 6.43
N ILE A 75 8.21 -7.89 6.01
CA ILE A 75 7.92 -8.60 4.74
C ILE A 75 6.46 -9.07 4.71
N SER A 76 5.96 -9.65 5.81
CA SER A 76 4.57 -10.10 5.92
C SER A 76 3.57 -8.94 5.80
N LYS A 77 3.84 -7.81 6.48
CA LYS A 77 3.02 -6.59 6.40
C LYS A 77 2.99 -6.04 4.98
N ARG A 78 4.16 -5.88 4.33
CA ARG A 78 4.28 -5.38 2.96
C ARG A 78 3.54 -6.29 1.97
N LYS A 79 3.69 -7.62 2.10
CA LYS A 79 2.96 -8.59 1.28
C LYS A 79 1.44 -8.46 1.45
N TYR A 80 0.97 -8.36 2.69
CA TYR A 80 -0.46 -8.18 2.97
C TYR A 80 -0.99 -6.87 2.38
N GLN A 81 -0.27 -5.76 2.56
CA GLN A 81 -0.62 -4.46 1.99
C GLN A 81 -0.69 -4.52 0.47
N TYR A 82 0.30 -5.13 -0.18
CA TYR A 82 0.33 -5.30 -1.63
C TYR A 82 -0.89 -6.08 -2.14
N GLU A 83 -1.17 -7.27 -1.58
CA GLU A 83 -2.31 -8.08 -2.05
C GLU A 83 -3.65 -7.42 -1.75
N SER A 84 -3.80 -6.76 -0.59
CA SER A 84 -5.01 -6.03 -0.23
C SER A 84 -5.28 -4.86 -1.19
N LYS A 85 -4.28 -3.99 -1.44
CA LYS A 85 -4.42 -2.86 -2.37
C LYS A 85 -4.66 -3.34 -3.80
N LYS A 86 -3.91 -4.34 -4.25
CA LYS A 86 -4.07 -4.93 -5.59
C LYS A 86 -5.48 -5.47 -5.79
N ALA A 87 -6.02 -6.21 -4.82
CA ALA A 87 -7.38 -6.72 -4.87
C ALA A 87 -8.41 -5.58 -4.95
N ALA A 88 -8.23 -4.53 -4.14
CA ALA A 88 -9.10 -3.36 -4.19
C ALA A 88 -9.07 -2.67 -5.56
N TYR A 89 -7.89 -2.45 -6.14
CA TYR A 89 -7.75 -1.81 -7.46
C TYR A 89 -8.35 -2.64 -8.59
N VAL A 90 -8.12 -3.96 -8.58
CA VAL A 90 -8.73 -4.86 -9.58
C VAL A 90 -10.26 -4.84 -9.46
N ASN A 91 -10.78 -4.94 -8.23
CA ASN A 91 -12.22 -4.91 -7.98
C ASN A 91 -12.85 -3.58 -8.44
N PHE A 92 -12.21 -2.46 -8.13
CA PHE A 92 -12.64 -1.15 -8.59
C PHE A 92 -12.79 -1.08 -10.11
N PHE A 93 -11.77 -1.53 -10.88
CA PHE A 93 -11.87 -1.51 -12.34
C PHE A 93 -12.90 -2.49 -12.89
N GLN A 94 -13.07 -3.67 -12.27
CA GLN A 94 -14.13 -4.61 -12.66
C GLN A 94 -15.52 -3.99 -12.49
N LYS A 95 -15.78 -3.35 -11.34
CA LYS A 95 -17.04 -2.66 -11.07
C LYS A 95 -17.26 -1.46 -12.00
N LEU A 96 -16.19 -0.72 -12.31
CA LEU A 96 -16.24 0.42 -13.23
C LEU A 96 -16.53 -0.01 -14.67
N ASP A 97 -15.93 -1.10 -15.13
CA ASP A 97 -16.21 -1.68 -16.46
C ASP A 97 -17.65 -2.20 -16.53
N GLN A 98 -18.12 -2.86 -15.47
CA GLN A 98 -19.52 -3.27 -15.36
C GLN A 98 -20.47 -2.06 -15.42
N LEU A 99 -20.18 -1.01 -14.63
CA LEU A 99 -20.97 0.22 -14.61
C LEU A 99 -21.06 0.84 -16.01
N ASN A 100 -19.92 0.97 -16.71
CA ASN A 100 -19.88 1.54 -18.06
C ASN A 100 -20.64 0.68 -19.08
N SER A 101 -20.53 -0.65 -19.00
CA SER A 101 -21.27 -1.58 -19.86
C SER A 101 -22.78 -1.47 -19.65
N GLU A 102 -23.21 -1.48 -18.38
CA GLU A 102 -24.61 -1.35 -18.00
C GLU A 102 -25.20 -0.01 -18.44
N ILE A 103 -24.48 1.09 -18.22
CA ILE A 103 -24.91 2.44 -18.63
C ILE A 103 -25.00 2.54 -20.14
N GLY A 104 -24.00 2.06 -20.87
CA GLY A 104 -23.95 2.14 -22.33
C GLY A 104 -25.14 1.41 -22.97
N LEU A 105 -25.36 0.15 -22.59
CA LEU A 105 -26.46 -0.65 -23.13
C LEU A 105 -27.84 -0.09 -22.72
N ARG A 106 -28.04 0.16 -21.42
CA ARG A 106 -29.34 0.60 -20.88
C ARG A 106 -29.74 1.98 -21.42
N SER A 107 -28.80 2.92 -21.45
CA SER A 107 -29.08 4.28 -21.91
C SER A 107 -29.36 4.33 -23.40
N ALA A 108 -28.64 3.54 -24.22
CA ALA A 108 -28.89 3.48 -25.66
C ALA A 108 -30.29 2.93 -25.98
N VAL A 109 -30.67 1.80 -25.37
CA VAL A 109 -31.99 1.18 -25.56
C VAL A 109 -33.10 2.13 -25.14
N LYS A 110 -33.02 2.73 -23.95
CA LYS A 110 -34.04 3.66 -23.47
C LYS A 110 -34.14 4.94 -24.29
N MET A 111 -33.01 5.51 -24.73
CA MET A 111 -33.02 6.68 -25.61
C MET A 111 -33.68 6.36 -26.95
N GLN A 112 -33.37 5.21 -27.53
CA GLN A 112 -33.99 4.77 -28.78
C GLN A 112 -35.50 4.61 -28.63
N GLU A 113 -35.95 3.91 -27.58
CA GLU A 113 -37.37 3.71 -27.30
C GLU A 113 -38.12 5.03 -27.08
N MET A 114 -37.57 5.95 -26.28
CA MET A 114 -38.25 7.23 -26.04
C MET A 114 -38.29 8.11 -27.29
N THR A 115 -37.23 8.08 -28.11
CA THR A 115 -37.14 8.89 -29.33
C THR A 115 -38.11 8.36 -30.38
N GLN A 116 -38.21 7.04 -30.50
CA GLN A 116 -39.17 6.39 -31.37
C GLN A 116 -40.61 6.74 -30.96
N LYS A 117 -40.97 6.52 -29.68
CA LYS A 117 -42.32 6.86 -29.17
C LYS A 117 -42.65 8.33 -29.37
N PHE A 118 -41.72 9.23 -29.05
CA PHE A 118 -41.92 10.66 -29.25
C PHE A 118 -42.14 11.02 -30.73
N THR A 119 -41.34 10.43 -31.62
CA THR A 119 -41.47 10.67 -33.07
C THR A 119 -42.80 10.11 -33.59
N GLU A 120 -43.21 8.92 -33.17
CA GLU A 120 -44.50 8.32 -33.52
C GLU A 120 -45.67 9.18 -33.02
N SER A 121 -45.63 9.67 -31.77
CA SER A 121 -46.65 10.57 -31.24
C SER A 121 -46.69 11.89 -32.00
N CYS A 122 -45.55 12.45 -32.39
CA CYS A 122 -45.51 13.70 -33.15
C CYS A 122 -46.03 13.55 -34.58
N LEU A 123 -45.71 12.45 -35.26
CA LEU A 123 -46.12 12.21 -36.65
C LEU A 123 -47.60 11.80 -36.78
N ASN A 124 -48.14 11.09 -35.78
CA ASN A 124 -49.51 10.58 -35.82
C ASN A 124 -50.51 11.46 -35.07
N ALA A 125 -50.07 12.51 -34.37
CA ALA A 125 -50.97 13.41 -33.66
C ALA A 125 -51.90 14.14 -34.64
N THR A 126 -53.20 13.95 -34.47
CA THR A 126 -54.25 14.66 -35.22
C THR A 126 -54.80 15.84 -34.43
N THR A 127 -54.56 15.86 -33.11
CA THR A 127 -54.96 16.93 -32.20
C THR A 127 -53.76 17.43 -31.38
N GLU A 128 -53.87 18.67 -30.89
CA GLU A 128 -52.87 19.25 -29.99
C GLU A 128 -52.75 18.47 -28.67
N GLU A 129 -53.85 17.84 -28.21
CA GLU A 129 -53.87 17.00 -27.01
C GLU A 129 -53.02 15.72 -27.19
N GLU A 130 -53.14 15.04 -28.34
CA GLU A 130 -52.31 13.88 -28.68
C GLU A 130 -50.82 14.24 -28.79
N TYR A 131 -50.52 15.42 -29.36
CA TYR A 131 -49.15 15.93 -29.44
C TYR A 131 -48.57 16.21 -28.06
N ASN A 132 -49.32 16.90 -27.20
CA ASN A 132 -48.91 17.23 -25.83
C ASN A 132 -48.73 15.98 -24.96
N LYS A 133 -49.52 14.93 -25.20
CA LYS A 133 -49.34 13.63 -24.53
C LYS A 133 -47.98 13.00 -24.89
N GLY A 134 -47.57 13.05 -26.16
CA GLY A 134 -46.26 12.57 -26.59
C GLY A 134 -45.09 13.32 -25.94
N ILE A 135 -45.21 14.66 -25.79
CA ILE A 135 -44.24 15.47 -25.05
C ILE A 135 -44.16 15.04 -23.58
N LEU A 136 -45.31 14.83 -22.93
CA LEU A 136 -45.36 14.43 -21.52
C LEU A 136 -44.71 13.06 -21.31
N GLU A 137 -44.98 12.08 -22.17
CA GLU A 137 -44.36 10.75 -22.11
C GLU A 137 -42.84 10.82 -22.29
N TYR A 138 -42.36 11.68 -23.20
CA TYR A 138 -40.93 11.92 -23.39
C TYR A 138 -40.29 12.54 -22.14
N GLN A 139 -40.94 13.53 -21.53
CA GLN A 139 -40.45 14.19 -20.31
C GLN A 139 -40.39 13.23 -19.12
N LEU A 140 -41.41 12.38 -18.93
CA LEU A 140 -41.40 11.34 -17.89
C LEU A 140 -40.26 10.34 -18.11
N SER A 141 -40.05 9.91 -19.36
CA SER A 141 -38.95 9.01 -19.72
C SER A 141 -37.58 9.66 -19.48
N THR A 142 -37.45 10.95 -19.79
CA THR A 142 -36.25 11.76 -19.52
C THR A 142 -35.97 11.82 -18.01
N GLN A 143 -36.96 12.13 -17.18
CA GLN A 143 -36.79 12.15 -15.71
C GLN A 143 -36.35 10.78 -15.16
N SER A 144 -36.88 9.68 -15.71
CA SER A 144 -36.44 8.33 -15.34
C SER A 144 -34.94 8.12 -15.63
N ILE A 145 -34.46 8.50 -16.82
CA ILE A 145 -33.03 8.41 -17.15
C ILE A 145 -32.18 9.29 -16.24
N LEU A 146 -32.61 10.52 -15.97
CA LEU A 146 -31.89 11.43 -15.07
C LEU A 146 -31.75 10.85 -13.66
N SER A 147 -32.84 10.28 -13.12
CA SER A 147 -32.84 9.63 -11.81
C SER A 147 -31.86 8.45 -11.76
N GLU A 148 -31.84 7.62 -12.80
CA GLU A 148 -30.90 6.50 -12.90
C GLU A 148 -29.45 6.98 -13.02
N SER A 149 -29.22 8.02 -13.81
CA SER A 149 -27.90 8.62 -13.98
C SER A 149 -27.32 9.14 -12.66
N HIS A 150 -28.16 9.75 -11.81
CA HIS A 150 -27.74 10.13 -10.45
C HIS A 150 -27.39 8.93 -9.57
N LYS A 151 -28.13 7.82 -9.67
CA LYS A 151 -27.78 6.59 -8.95
C LYS A 151 -26.42 6.06 -9.38
N ASP A 152 -26.10 6.14 -10.67
CA ASP A 152 -24.82 5.66 -11.19
C ASP A 152 -23.64 6.54 -10.76
N ILE A 153 -23.83 7.87 -10.69
CA ILE A 153 -22.83 8.78 -10.08
C ILE A 153 -22.59 8.40 -8.62
N ASN A 154 -23.66 8.12 -7.85
CA ASN A 154 -23.53 7.74 -6.45
C ASN A 154 -22.83 6.39 -6.27
N LYS A 155 -23.09 5.42 -7.17
CA LYS A 155 -22.33 4.16 -7.20
C LYS A 155 -20.86 4.44 -7.43
N LEU A 156 -20.51 5.24 -8.44
CA LEU A 156 -19.10 5.59 -8.71
C LEU A 156 -18.43 6.20 -7.46
N LYS A 157 -19.08 7.17 -6.80
CA LYS A 157 -18.56 7.78 -5.57
C LYS A 157 -18.38 6.78 -4.43
N HIS A 158 -19.25 5.78 -4.33
CA HIS A 158 -19.11 4.73 -3.34
C HIS A 158 -17.88 3.86 -3.64
N GLU A 159 -17.71 3.44 -4.89
CA GLU A 159 -16.58 2.63 -5.32
C GLU A 159 -15.23 3.34 -5.14
N THR A 160 -15.18 4.64 -5.44
CA THR A 160 -13.96 5.42 -5.23
C THR A 160 -13.66 5.64 -3.74
N SER A 161 -14.68 5.76 -2.88
CA SER A 161 -14.51 5.93 -1.44
C SER A 161 -13.86 4.71 -0.78
N GLU A 162 -14.16 3.49 -1.26
CA GLU A 162 -13.51 2.25 -0.82
C GLU A 162 -11.99 2.32 -1.05
N ILE A 163 -11.57 2.86 -2.20
CA ILE A 163 -10.16 3.00 -2.58
C ILE A 163 -9.47 4.11 -1.78
N LYS A 164 -10.14 5.24 -1.58
CA LYS A 164 -9.57 6.41 -0.86
C LYS A 164 -9.10 6.06 0.56
N LEU A 165 -9.64 5.02 1.18
CA LEU A 165 -9.27 4.60 2.54
C LEU A 165 -7.79 4.16 2.67
N HIS A 166 -7.21 3.62 1.60
CA HIS A 166 -5.87 3.02 1.63
C HIS A 166 -4.97 3.50 0.47
N ALA A 167 -5.43 4.47 -0.30
CA ALA A 167 -4.71 5.04 -1.42
C ALA A 167 -3.79 6.21 -0.98
N THR A 168 -2.80 6.53 -1.82
CA THR A 168 -1.97 7.72 -1.64
C THR A 168 -2.74 8.99 -2.01
N ASP A 169 -2.30 10.14 -1.50
CA ASP A 169 -2.90 11.45 -1.82
C ASP A 169 -3.00 11.70 -3.33
N GLN A 170 -1.98 11.28 -4.09
CA GLN A 170 -1.97 11.40 -5.55
C GLN A 170 -3.09 10.58 -6.21
N ILE A 171 -3.38 9.38 -5.72
CA ILE A 171 -4.49 8.56 -6.23
C ILE A 171 -5.82 9.16 -5.81
N ILE A 172 -5.93 9.67 -4.58
CA ILE A 172 -7.14 10.33 -4.08
C ILE A 172 -7.48 11.55 -4.96
N GLU A 173 -6.49 12.36 -5.31
CA GLU A 173 -6.67 13.51 -6.20
C GLU A 173 -7.19 13.10 -7.59
N GLU A 174 -6.60 12.05 -8.19
CA GLU A 174 -7.04 11.54 -9.48
C GLU A 174 -8.44 10.92 -9.42
N LEU A 175 -8.81 10.23 -8.34
CA LEU A 175 -10.17 9.74 -8.12
C LEU A 175 -11.18 10.89 -8.05
N ASN A 176 -10.86 11.97 -7.35
CA ASN A 176 -11.71 13.16 -7.28
C ASN A 176 -11.87 13.83 -8.67
N LYS A 177 -10.79 13.92 -9.45
CA LYS A 177 -10.86 14.41 -10.84
C LYS A 177 -11.74 13.51 -11.70
N TYR A 178 -11.63 12.20 -11.53
CA TYR A 178 -12.42 11.24 -12.29
C TYR A 178 -13.91 11.33 -11.96
N GLU A 179 -14.26 11.42 -10.67
CA GLU A 179 -15.64 11.66 -10.21
C GLU A 179 -16.22 12.92 -10.82
N LEU A 180 -15.49 14.04 -10.75
CA LEU A 180 -15.94 15.32 -11.29
C LEU A 180 -16.12 15.27 -12.82
N ALA A 181 -15.21 14.61 -13.53
CA ALA A 181 -15.33 14.43 -14.98
C ALA A 181 -16.58 13.60 -15.34
N TYR A 182 -16.86 12.53 -14.59
CA TYR A 182 -18.03 11.70 -14.80
C TYR A 182 -19.34 12.45 -14.50
N GLU A 183 -19.37 13.27 -13.45
CA GLU A 183 -20.51 14.16 -13.16
C GLU A 183 -20.76 15.13 -14.32
N ARG A 184 -19.71 15.74 -14.88
CA ARG A 184 -19.84 16.65 -16.03
C ARG A 184 -20.38 15.95 -17.26
N ILE A 185 -19.82 14.79 -17.62
CA ILE A 185 -20.31 13.95 -18.73
C ILE A 185 -21.80 13.68 -18.56
N MET A 186 -22.20 13.28 -17.36
CA MET A 186 -23.58 12.89 -17.11
C MET A 186 -24.52 14.10 -17.12
N ASN A 187 -24.10 15.25 -16.59
CA ASN A 187 -24.86 16.50 -16.66
C ASN A 187 -25.03 16.97 -18.12
N GLU A 188 -23.97 16.95 -18.92
CA GLU A 188 -24.05 17.29 -20.36
C GLU A 188 -24.94 16.32 -21.13
N SER A 189 -24.86 15.02 -20.84
CA SER A 189 -25.75 14.00 -21.42
C SER A 189 -27.21 14.27 -21.07
N ASN A 190 -27.50 14.61 -19.81
CA ASN A 190 -28.85 14.95 -19.37
C ASN A 190 -29.38 16.19 -20.08
N LEU A 191 -28.55 17.23 -20.26
CA LEU A 191 -28.90 18.42 -21.02
C LEU A 191 -29.18 18.10 -22.50
N LEU A 192 -28.39 17.22 -23.11
CA LEU A 192 -28.61 16.78 -24.48
C LEU A 192 -29.95 16.06 -24.64
N ILE A 193 -30.29 15.14 -23.73
CA ILE A 193 -31.58 14.43 -23.74
C ILE A 193 -32.74 15.43 -23.62
N GLN A 194 -32.65 16.39 -22.70
CA GLN A 194 -33.69 17.41 -22.54
C GLN A 194 -33.88 18.30 -23.78
N ARG A 195 -32.81 18.56 -24.54
CA ARG A 195 -32.86 19.38 -25.76
C ARG A 195 -33.28 18.59 -27.00
N MET A 196 -33.27 17.26 -26.93
CA MET A 196 -33.50 16.40 -28.09
C MET A 196 -34.82 16.69 -28.83
N PRO A 197 -35.97 16.93 -28.17
CA PRO A 197 -37.20 17.29 -28.86
C PRO A 197 -37.08 18.55 -29.73
N SER A 198 -36.41 19.58 -29.21
CA SER A 198 -36.16 20.82 -29.96
C SER A 198 -35.22 20.58 -31.14
N ILE A 199 -34.21 19.70 -30.96
CA ILE A 199 -33.26 19.37 -32.02
C ILE A 199 -33.96 18.59 -33.13
N ILE A 200 -34.75 17.57 -32.78
CA ILE A 200 -35.52 16.76 -33.74
C ILE A 200 -36.49 17.65 -34.53
N ASN A 201 -37.25 18.51 -33.85
CA ASN A 201 -38.21 19.39 -34.50
C ASN A 201 -37.55 20.44 -35.41
N SER A 202 -36.31 20.85 -35.13
CA SER A 202 -35.59 21.82 -35.96
C SER A 202 -35.14 21.24 -37.30
N GLY A 203 -35.00 19.92 -37.42
CA GLY A 203 -34.44 19.25 -38.60
C GLY A 203 -32.97 19.59 -38.91
N ASP A 204 -32.30 20.38 -38.06
CA ASP A 204 -30.93 20.83 -38.30
C ASP A 204 -29.91 19.84 -37.71
N SER A 205 -29.32 19.05 -38.60
CA SER A 205 -28.24 18.12 -38.25
C SER A 205 -27.00 18.80 -37.61
N ASN A 206 -26.72 20.08 -37.90
CA ASN A 206 -25.59 20.80 -37.29
C ASN A 206 -25.86 21.13 -35.82
N LEU A 207 -27.13 21.36 -35.46
CA LEU A 207 -27.54 21.64 -34.09
C LEU A 207 -27.28 20.42 -33.20
N MET A 208 -27.48 19.20 -33.71
CA MET A 208 -27.12 17.97 -33.01
C MET A 208 -25.61 17.90 -32.74
N THR A 209 -24.79 18.09 -33.76
CA THR A 209 -23.33 18.03 -33.63
C THR A 209 -22.82 19.07 -32.63
N LEU A 210 -23.34 20.29 -32.67
CA LEU A 210 -22.98 21.35 -31.73
C LEU A 210 -23.32 20.97 -30.28
N ASN A 211 -24.50 20.41 -30.04
CA ASN A 211 -24.92 20.00 -28.69
C ASN A 211 -24.16 18.75 -28.18
N GLN A 212 -23.51 17.97 -29.05
CA GLN A 212 -22.68 16.82 -28.64
C GLN A 212 -21.21 17.17 -28.36
N GLN A 213 -20.71 18.32 -28.84
CA GLN A 213 -19.27 18.64 -28.76
C GLN A 213 -18.72 18.67 -27.33
N ASN A 214 -19.45 19.28 -26.38
CA ASN A 214 -19.01 19.36 -24.99
C ASN A 214 -18.97 17.96 -24.35
N LEU A 215 -19.99 17.14 -24.60
CA LEU A 215 -20.03 15.76 -24.12
C LEU A 215 -18.83 14.95 -24.61
N ILE A 216 -18.49 15.05 -25.91
CA ILE A 216 -17.33 14.36 -26.49
C ILE A 216 -16.03 14.86 -25.86
N ARG A 217 -15.90 16.16 -25.62
CA ARG A 217 -14.72 16.76 -24.99
C ARG A 217 -14.53 16.26 -23.55
N GLU A 218 -15.59 16.27 -22.75
CA GLU A 218 -15.54 15.80 -21.36
C GLU A 218 -15.27 14.29 -21.30
N ALA A 219 -15.86 13.49 -22.20
CA ALA A 219 -15.57 12.06 -22.31
C ALA A 219 -14.09 11.79 -22.63
N ALA A 220 -13.50 12.54 -23.55
CA ALA A 220 -12.08 12.43 -23.86
C ALA A 220 -11.18 12.86 -22.68
N ALA A 221 -11.59 13.84 -21.89
CA ALA A 221 -10.88 14.26 -20.68
C ALA A 221 -10.94 13.19 -19.58
N ALA A 222 -12.12 12.59 -19.35
CA ALA A 222 -12.27 11.50 -18.39
C ALA A 222 -11.42 10.28 -18.74
N GLU A 223 -11.30 9.94 -20.03
CA GLU A 223 -10.44 8.84 -20.46
C GLU A 223 -8.96 9.10 -20.14
N LYS A 224 -8.48 10.34 -20.31
CA LYS A 224 -7.10 10.71 -19.93
C LYS A 224 -6.88 10.59 -18.42
N ILE A 225 -7.85 11.05 -17.63
CA ILE A 225 -7.80 10.92 -16.16
C ILE A 225 -7.77 9.44 -15.76
N LYS A 226 -8.61 8.60 -16.37
CA LYS A 226 -8.63 7.15 -16.13
C LYS A 226 -7.27 6.51 -16.41
N GLN A 227 -6.63 6.87 -17.54
CA GLN A 227 -5.31 6.35 -17.88
C GLN A 227 -4.23 6.79 -16.87
N GLN A 228 -4.29 8.04 -16.41
CA GLN A 228 -3.37 8.54 -15.39
C GLN A 228 -3.60 7.86 -14.04
N LEU A 229 -4.86 7.63 -13.65
CA LEU A 229 -5.22 6.90 -12.44
C LEU A 229 -4.66 5.47 -12.46
N ILE A 230 -4.80 4.74 -13.57
CA ILE A 230 -4.21 3.40 -13.74
C ILE A 230 -2.69 3.44 -13.56
N LYS A 231 -2.02 4.44 -14.14
CA LYS A 231 -0.57 4.60 -14.02
C LYS A 231 -0.15 4.83 -12.56
N ASN A 232 -0.86 5.70 -11.84
CA ASN A 232 -0.56 6.01 -10.44
C ASN A 232 -0.82 4.81 -9.54
N MET A 233 -1.93 4.09 -9.73
CA MET A 233 -2.23 2.86 -8.98
C MET A 233 -1.16 1.76 -9.20
N ARG A 234 -0.68 1.59 -10.45
CA ARG A 234 0.43 0.66 -10.73
C ARG A 234 1.73 1.09 -10.07
N GLN A 235 1.98 2.39 -9.96
CA GLN A 235 3.17 2.92 -9.31
C GLN A 235 3.08 2.72 -7.79
N ASP A 236 1.95 3.03 -7.17
CA ASP A 236 1.71 2.80 -5.74
C ASP A 236 1.95 1.34 -5.36
N LEU A 237 1.47 0.39 -6.16
CA LEU A 237 1.74 -1.04 -5.93
C LEU A 237 3.22 -1.42 -6.02
N LYS A 238 4.03 -0.71 -6.81
CA LYS A 238 5.48 -0.98 -6.93
C LYS A 238 6.29 -0.40 -5.79
N GLU A 239 5.78 0.62 -5.11
CA GLU A 239 6.47 1.32 -4.03
C GLU A 239 6.25 0.67 -2.67
N ILE A 240 5.33 -0.31 -2.57
CA ILE A 240 5.08 -1.10 -1.35
C ILE A 240 6.29 -1.93 -0.97
#